data_AF-A0A8C3HYN3-F1
#
_entry.id   AF-A0A8C3HYN3-F1
#
_cell.length_a   1.000
_cell.length_b   1.000
_cell.length_c   1.000
_cell.angle_alpha   90.00
_cell.angle_beta   90.00
_cell.angle_gamma   90.00
#
_symmetry.space_group_name_H-M   'P 1'
#
loop_
_entity.id
_entity.type
_entity.pdbx_description
1 polymer ?
#
loop_
_entity_poly.entity_id
_entity_poly.type
_entity_poly.pdbx_seq_one_letter_code
_entity_poly.pdbx_strand_id
1 'polypeptide(L)'
;RKGGGGSRGRRYRRIPAPGRPRETFVSSQRPAGGRDDTNLPQRQAGCLEYLSGATRGSAGVDLATAADVTLEDDKVHVISNTVFGPLGYGLSALLIGRSSTSKQGVFVLPGLIDADYTGNIGIMVRALFPPVNIVVGSHIAQLIPFQGAVPSTAAVERGPHGFGSTDSPTPSPFPILGKNHSP
;
A
#
# COMPACT_ATOMS: atom_id res chain seq x y z
N ARG A 1 27.11 32.03 57.15
CA ARG A 1 26.02 32.19 56.14
C ARG A 1 26.62 32.99 54.97
N LYS A 2 26.40 32.54 53.73
CA LYS A 2 26.86 33.06 52.42
C LYS A 2 28.32 32.77 52.03
N GLY A 3 28.46 31.82 51.10
CA GLY A 3 29.59 31.72 50.18
C GLY A 3 29.32 32.53 48.91
N GLY A 4 30.38 33.10 48.33
CA GLY A 4 30.38 33.75 47.02
C GLY A 4 31.67 33.37 46.31
N GLY A 5 31.58 32.43 45.37
CA GLY A 5 32.68 32.00 44.52
C GLY A 5 32.70 32.81 43.22
N GLY A 6 33.76 33.59 43.02
CA GLY A 6 34.05 34.32 41.78
C GLY A 6 35.02 33.53 40.91
N SER A 7 34.54 33.09 39.75
CA SER A 7 35.30 32.40 38.71
C SER A 7 36.29 33.33 38.02
N ARG A 8 37.58 32.95 37.93
CA ARG A 8 38.56 33.55 37.02
C ARG A 8 39.05 32.50 36.03
N GLY A 9 38.82 32.78 34.76
CA GLY A 9 39.04 31.87 33.64
C GLY A 9 40.51 31.50 33.39
N ARG A 10 40.72 30.25 32.97
CA ARG A 10 41.96 29.78 32.36
C ARG A 10 41.75 29.67 30.85
N ARG A 11 42.50 30.47 30.10
CA ARG A 11 42.62 30.41 28.64
C ARG A 11 43.36 29.13 28.25
N TYR A 12 42.70 28.24 27.51
CA TYR A 12 43.38 27.18 26.77
C TYR A 12 43.64 27.65 25.33
N ARG A 13 44.91 27.57 24.91
CA ARG A 13 45.36 27.90 23.55
C ARG A 13 44.75 26.91 22.55
N ARG A 14 44.18 27.41 21.44
CA ARG A 14 43.75 26.59 20.31
C ARG A 14 44.97 26.01 19.59
N ILE A 15 44.98 24.70 19.40
CA ILE A 15 45.92 23.98 18.52
C ILE A 15 45.34 24.08 17.10
N PRO A 16 46.12 24.45 16.06
CA PRO A 16 45.63 24.46 14.69
C PRO A 16 45.49 23.03 14.16
N ALA A 17 44.36 22.74 13.50
CA ALA A 17 44.12 21.47 12.83
C ALA A 17 45.02 21.32 11.58
N PRO A 18 45.46 20.09 11.23
CA PRO A 18 46.25 19.85 10.03
C PRO A 18 45.45 20.18 8.75
N GLY A 19 46.14 20.77 7.77
CA GLY A 19 45.56 21.26 6.52
C GLY A 19 44.93 20.16 5.67
N ARG A 20 43.86 20.51 4.94
CA ARG A 20 43.25 19.65 3.92
C ARG A 20 44.25 19.41 2.78
N PRO A 21 44.36 18.18 2.25
CA PRO A 21 45.04 17.97 0.98
C PRO A 21 44.27 18.66 -0.14
N ARG A 22 45.01 19.32 -1.05
CA ARG A 22 44.46 19.89 -2.30
C ARG A 22 44.12 18.73 -3.24
N GLU A 23 42.83 18.50 -3.48
CA GLU A 23 42.41 17.69 -4.62
C GLU A 23 42.59 18.51 -5.91
N THR A 24 43.42 18.00 -6.80
CA THR A 24 43.60 18.51 -8.16
C THR A 24 42.33 18.24 -8.96
N PHE A 25 41.65 19.30 -9.38
CA PHE A 25 40.55 19.22 -10.33
C PHE A 25 41.09 18.77 -11.69
N VAL A 26 40.84 17.52 -12.06
CA VAL A 26 40.95 17.06 -13.44
C VAL A 26 39.59 17.25 -14.08
N SER A 27 39.49 18.25 -14.96
CA SER A 27 38.33 18.48 -15.81
C SER A 27 38.22 17.35 -16.84
N SER A 28 37.39 16.33 -16.57
CA SER A 28 36.91 15.44 -17.63
C SER A 28 35.73 16.11 -18.33
N GLN A 29 35.97 16.53 -19.57
CA GLN A 29 34.90 16.99 -20.47
C GLN A 29 33.95 15.81 -20.72
N ARG A 30 32.66 15.98 -20.43
CA ARG A 30 31.62 15.01 -20.79
C ARG A 30 31.33 15.13 -22.29
N PRO A 31 31.25 14.02 -23.05
CA PRO A 31 30.71 14.09 -24.39
C PRO A 31 29.20 14.40 -24.32
N ALA A 32 28.75 15.29 -25.20
CA ALA A 32 27.33 15.55 -25.43
C ALA A 32 26.72 14.34 -26.15
N GLY A 33 26.22 13.38 -25.38
CA GLY A 33 25.43 12.25 -25.86
C GLY A 33 23.94 12.52 -25.65
N GLY A 34 23.17 12.35 -26.72
CA GLY A 34 21.73 12.64 -26.75
C GLY A 34 20.93 11.95 -25.65
N ARG A 35 19.90 12.65 -25.18
CA ARG A 35 18.88 12.09 -24.29
C ARG A 35 17.98 11.18 -25.13
N ASP A 36 18.21 9.89 -25.02
CA ASP A 36 17.21 8.88 -25.37
C ASP A 36 16.24 8.76 -24.19
N ASP A 37 15.26 9.68 -24.16
CA ASP A 37 14.21 9.74 -23.13
C ASP A 37 13.04 8.77 -23.46
N THR A 38 13.27 7.73 -24.27
CA THR A 38 12.22 6.77 -24.69
C THR A 38 12.48 5.35 -24.17
N ASN A 39 12.34 5.13 -22.85
CA ASN A 39 11.86 3.85 -22.26
C ASN A 39 11.86 3.89 -20.71
N LEU A 40 11.24 4.91 -20.11
CA LEU A 40 10.71 4.72 -18.75
C LEU A 40 9.43 3.89 -18.91
N PRO A 41 9.27 2.75 -18.22
CA PRO A 41 8.01 2.00 -18.26
C PRO A 41 6.91 2.98 -17.89
N GLN A 42 5.99 3.20 -18.83
CA GLN A 42 4.92 4.15 -18.68
C GLN A 42 4.18 3.76 -17.41
N ARG A 43 4.26 4.62 -16.38
CA ARG A 43 3.59 4.40 -15.09
C ARG A 43 2.10 4.27 -15.39
N GLN A 44 1.62 3.04 -15.51
CA GLN A 44 0.24 2.77 -15.85
C GLN A 44 -0.64 3.37 -14.76
N ALA A 45 -1.58 4.22 -15.17
CA ALA A 45 -2.60 4.76 -14.29
C ALA A 45 -3.45 3.61 -13.72
N GLY A 46 -3.97 3.79 -12.50
CA GLY A 46 -4.76 2.78 -11.82
C GLY A 46 -5.53 3.39 -10.66
N CYS A 47 -6.14 2.55 -9.82
CA CYS A 47 -7.07 3.06 -8.82
C CYS A 47 -6.44 3.98 -7.76
N LEU A 48 -5.13 3.91 -7.53
CA LEU A 48 -4.41 4.81 -6.62
C LEU A 48 -4.33 6.26 -7.13
N GLU A 49 -4.68 6.54 -8.39
CA GLU A 49 -4.70 7.90 -8.93
C GLU A 49 -5.88 8.73 -8.39
N TYR A 50 -7.03 8.09 -8.15
CA TYR A 50 -8.25 8.76 -7.67
C TYR A 50 -8.60 8.44 -6.21
N LEU A 51 -7.83 7.56 -5.55
CA LEU A 51 -7.96 7.30 -4.12
C LEU A 51 -7.03 8.22 -3.32
N SER A 52 -7.58 8.91 -2.32
CA SER A 52 -6.81 9.83 -1.47
C SER A 52 -6.63 9.29 -0.06
N GLY A 53 -5.44 9.43 0.50
CA GLY A 53 -5.21 9.20 1.92
C GLY A 53 -6.02 10.18 2.77
N ALA A 54 -6.53 9.71 3.92
CA ALA A 54 -7.34 10.54 4.82
C ALA A 54 -6.58 11.74 5.43
N THR A 55 -5.25 11.66 5.48
CA THR A 55 -4.38 12.70 6.03
C THR A 55 -3.08 12.80 5.23
N ARG A 56 -2.33 13.88 5.42
CA ARG A 56 -0.99 14.06 4.83
C ARG A 56 -0.02 12.93 5.16
N GLY A 57 -0.18 12.29 6.32
CA GLY A 57 0.70 11.21 6.79
C GLY A 57 0.11 9.81 6.61
N SER A 58 -0.98 9.66 5.86
CA SER A 58 -1.64 8.37 5.67
C SER A 58 -0.71 7.41 4.91
N ALA A 59 -0.51 6.22 5.49
CA ALA A 59 0.24 5.14 4.85
C ALA A 59 -0.57 4.36 3.81
N GLY A 60 -1.90 4.52 3.83
CA GLY A 60 -2.81 3.82 2.94
C GLY A 60 -4.05 4.65 2.58
N VAL A 61 -4.83 4.10 1.65
CA VAL A 61 -6.09 4.66 1.16
C VAL A 61 -7.26 3.77 1.57
N ASP A 62 -8.35 4.36 2.03
CA ASP A 62 -9.48 3.61 2.58
C ASP A 62 -10.38 3.02 1.47
N LEU A 63 -10.93 1.82 1.71
CA LEU A 63 -11.92 1.16 0.87
C LEU A 63 -13.29 1.17 1.53
N ALA A 64 -14.27 1.74 0.83
CA ALA A 64 -15.67 1.83 1.27
C ALA A 64 -16.51 0.65 0.74
N THR A 65 -17.48 0.19 1.53
CA THR A 65 -18.44 -0.84 1.11
C THR A 65 -19.39 -0.34 0.03
N ALA A 66 -19.77 -1.21 -0.90
CA ALA A 66 -20.72 -0.87 -1.98
C ALA A 66 -22.20 -1.11 -1.61
N ALA A 67 -22.48 -1.79 -0.49
CA ALA A 67 -23.83 -2.09 -0.03
C ALA A 67 -23.86 -2.25 1.50
N ASP A 68 -25.08 -2.24 2.06
CA ASP A 68 -25.31 -2.65 3.44
C ASP A 68 -25.02 -4.15 3.58
N VAL A 69 -24.34 -4.52 4.66
CA VAL A 69 -23.96 -5.91 4.95
C VAL A 69 -24.27 -6.22 6.40
N THR A 70 -24.95 -7.34 6.64
CA THR A 70 -25.09 -7.94 7.97
C THR A 70 -24.29 -9.23 8.00
N LEU A 71 -23.30 -9.29 8.89
CA LEU A 71 -22.52 -10.49 9.16
C LEU A 71 -23.21 -11.28 10.26
N GLU A 72 -23.95 -12.32 9.88
CA GLU A 72 -24.77 -13.14 10.78
C GLU A 72 -23.99 -14.24 11.52
N ASP A 73 -22.82 -14.62 11.00
CA ASP A 73 -21.96 -15.67 11.57
C ASP A 73 -20.48 -15.24 11.60
N ASP A 74 -19.63 -16.09 12.17
CA ASP A 74 -18.19 -15.85 12.33
C ASP A 74 -17.35 -16.39 11.16
N LYS A 75 -18.01 -16.80 10.07
CA LYS A 75 -17.36 -17.27 8.84
C LYS A 75 -16.75 -16.11 8.07
N VAL A 76 -15.95 -16.46 7.07
CA VAL A 76 -15.36 -15.48 6.17
C VAL A 76 -16.38 -15.08 5.12
N HIS A 77 -16.61 -13.77 5.01
CA HIS A 77 -17.45 -13.13 4.00
C HIS A 77 -16.58 -12.24 3.12
N VAL A 78 -16.90 -12.17 1.83
CA VAL A 78 -16.28 -11.22 0.91
C VAL A 78 -17.22 -10.04 0.74
N ILE A 79 -16.81 -8.87 1.24
CA ILE A 79 -17.55 -7.63 1.07
C ILE A 79 -17.10 -6.95 -0.22
N SER A 80 -18.09 -6.63 -1.06
CA SER A 80 -17.89 -5.90 -2.31
C SER A 80 -17.67 -4.40 -2.08
N ASN A 81 -16.86 -3.80 -2.94
CA ASN A 81 -16.65 -2.35 -3.04
C ASN A 81 -16.57 -1.94 -4.52
N THR A 82 -16.42 -0.65 -4.79
CA THR A 82 -16.39 -0.09 -6.15
C THR A 82 -14.97 0.05 -6.73
N VAL A 83 -13.93 -0.42 -6.04
CA VAL A 83 -12.54 -0.29 -6.47
C VAL A 83 -12.08 -1.55 -7.18
N PHE A 84 -11.60 -1.34 -8.40
CA PHE A 84 -11.00 -2.36 -9.26
C PHE A 84 -9.53 -2.03 -9.48
N GLY A 85 -8.71 -3.05 -9.71
CA GLY A 85 -7.35 -2.82 -10.18
C GLY A 85 -7.29 -2.52 -11.69
N PRO A 86 -6.09 -2.28 -12.24
CA PRO A 86 -4.79 -2.31 -11.57
C PRO A 86 -4.64 -1.17 -10.56
N LEU A 87 -3.73 -1.34 -9.59
CA LEU A 87 -3.47 -0.33 -8.57
C LEU A 87 -2.84 0.93 -9.15
N GLY A 88 -2.04 0.77 -10.20
CA GLY A 88 -1.31 1.83 -10.87
C GLY A 88 0.11 2.01 -10.33
N TYR A 89 0.92 2.76 -11.08
CA TYR A 89 2.32 3.07 -10.76
C TYR A 89 3.25 1.86 -10.59
N GLY A 90 2.82 0.65 -11.00
CA GLY A 90 3.57 -0.60 -10.78
C GLY A 90 3.65 -1.00 -9.30
N LEU A 91 2.71 -0.53 -8.47
CA LEU A 91 2.65 -0.82 -7.04
C LEU A 91 1.76 -2.03 -6.77
N SER A 92 2.19 -2.87 -5.82
CA SER A 92 1.32 -3.82 -5.13
C SER A 92 0.71 -3.15 -3.90
N ALA A 93 -0.26 -3.79 -3.24
CA ALA A 93 -0.79 -3.28 -1.99
C ALA A 93 -1.13 -4.39 -0.99
N LEU A 94 -0.92 -4.10 0.29
CA LEU A 94 -1.52 -4.88 1.37
C LEU A 94 -2.90 -4.32 1.68
N LEU A 95 -3.93 -5.16 1.60
CA LEU A 95 -5.26 -4.88 2.11
C LEU A 95 -5.28 -5.26 3.59
N ILE A 96 -5.52 -4.28 4.47
CA ILE A 96 -5.59 -4.49 5.92
C ILE A 96 -6.82 -3.78 6.49
N GLY A 97 -7.40 -4.32 7.56
CA GLY A 97 -8.51 -3.67 8.26
C GLY A 97 -8.15 -2.33 8.88
N ARG A 98 -9.14 -1.46 9.01
CA ARG A 98 -8.98 -0.21 9.76
C ARG A 98 -9.11 -0.49 11.26
N SER A 99 -8.43 0.30 12.09
CA SER A 99 -8.53 0.17 13.55
C SER A 99 -9.95 0.36 14.07
N SER A 100 -10.72 1.26 13.45
CA SER A 100 -12.14 1.48 13.73
C SER A 100 -12.99 0.24 13.43
N THR A 101 -12.70 -0.46 12.34
CA THR A 101 -13.37 -1.70 11.93
C THR A 101 -13.07 -2.83 12.90
N SER A 102 -11.80 -2.99 13.29
CA SER A 102 -11.41 -3.95 14.34
C SER A 102 -12.11 -3.66 15.67
N LYS A 103 -12.27 -2.37 16.03
CA LYS A 103 -12.99 -1.96 17.25
C LYS A 103 -14.47 -2.32 17.21
N GLN A 104 -15.09 -2.38 16.03
CA GLN A 104 -16.48 -2.82 15.84
C GLN A 104 -16.63 -4.36 15.85
N GLY A 105 -15.55 -5.11 16.13
CA GLY A 105 -15.59 -6.57 16.13
C GLY A 105 -15.55 -7.18 14.73
N VAL A 106 -15.10 -6.43 13.71
CA VAL A 106 -14.91 -6.96 12.36
C VAL A 106 -13.41 -7.16 12.13
N PHE A 107 -13.00 -8.40 11.91
CA PHE A 107 -11.63 -8.73 11.55
C PHE A 107 -11.51 -8.84 10.03
N VAL A 108 -10.79 -7.92 9.42
CA VAL A 108 -10.45 -7.98 7.99
C VAL A 108 -9.23 -8.89 7.84
N LEU A 109 -9.39 -9.96 7.05
CA LEU A 109 -8.30 -10.87 6.74
C LEU A 109 -7.32 -10.13 5.80
N PRO A 110 -6.01 -10.08 6.14
CA PRO A 110 -5.03 -9.43 5.28
C PRO A 110 -5.01 -10.05 3.87
N GLY A 111 -4.91 -9.20 2.85
CA GLY A 111 -4.81 -9.63 1.45
C GLY A 111 -3.63 -8.97 0.75
N LEU A 112 -3.01 -9.69 -0.19
CA LEU A 112 -2.04 -9.12 -1.13
C LEU A 112 -2.73 -8.85 -2.46
N ILE A 113 -2.64 -7.61 -2.93
CA ILE A 113 -3.11 -7.18 -4.23
C ILE A 113 -1.89 -6.97 -5.12
N ASP A 114 -1.79 -7.78 -6.18
CA ASP A 114 -0.71 -7.68 -7.14
C ASP A 114 -0.89 -6.46 -8.05
N ALA A 115 0.22 -5.92 -8.55
CA ALA A 115 0.21 -4.69 -9.33
C ALA A 115 -0.59 -4.79 -10.63
N ASP A 116 -0.64 -5.99 -11.21
CA ASP A 116 -1.31 -6.36 -12.45
C ASP A 116 -2.68 -7.03 -12.24
N TYR A 117 -3.18 -7.09 -11.00
CA TYR A 117 -4.54 -7.55 -10.74
C TYR A 117 -5.56 -6.54 -11.26
N THR A 118 -6.48 -6.95 -12.14
CA THR A 118 -7.46 -6.04 -12.77
C THR A 118 -8.89 -6.23 -12.25
N GLY A 119 -9.09 -7.17 -11.33
CA GLY A 119 -10.41 -7.50 -10.79
C GLY A 119 -10.87 -6.55 -9.68
N ASN A 120 -12.07 -6.82 -9.16
CA ASN A 120 -12.58 -6.13 -7.96
C ASN A 120 -11.71 -6.48 -6.75
N ILE A 121 -11.37 -5.50 -5.93
CA ILE A 121 -10.54 -5.71 -4.74
C ILE A 121 -11.43 -6.21 -3.60
N GLY A 122 -11.71 -7.52 -3.53
CA GLY A 122 -12.58 -8.09 -2.50
C GLY A 122 -12.03 -7.89 -1.07
N ILE A 123 -12.89 -7.44 -0.15
CA ILE A 123 -12.53 -7.28 1.27
C ILE A 123 -13.01 -8.51 2.05
N MET A 124 -12.08 -9.40 2.41
CA MET A 124 -12.40 -10.57 3.22
C MET A 124 -12.52 -10.19 4.69
N VAL A 125 -13.65 -10.51 5.31
CA VAL A 125 -13.93 -10.19 6.71
C VAL A 125 -14.50 -11.37 7.46
N ARG A 126 -14.34 -11.38 8.78
CA ARG A 126 -15.11 -12.21 9.70
C ARG A 126 -15.60 -11.36 10.87
N ALA A 127 -16.83 -11.58 11.31
CA ALA A 127 -17.31 -10.99 12.55
C ALA A 127 -16.77 -11.79 13.74
N LEU A 128 -16.20 -11.10 14.73
CA LEU A 128 -15.73 -11.68 15.97
C LEU A 128 -16.89 -11.94 16.94
N PHE A 129 -17.92 -11.09 16.90
CA PHE A 129 -19.11 -11.17 17.74
C PHE A 129 -20.37 -10.86 16.90
N PRO A 130 -20.88 -11.83 16.12
CA PRO A 130 -22.08 -11.65 15.30
C PRO A 130 -23.36 -11.43 16.15
N PRO A 131 -24.39 -10.73 15.62
CA PRO A 131 -24.40 -10.09 14.31
C PRO A 131 -23.67 -8.74 14.29
N VAL A 132 -23.04 -8.40 13.17
CA VAL A 132 -22.45 -7.06 12.94
C VAL A 132 -23.05 -6.43 11.69
N ASN A 133 -23.56 -5.20 11.84
CA ASN A 133 -24.11 -4.42 10.73
C ASN A 133 -23.08 -3.41 10.21
N ILE A 134 -22.84 -3.42 8.91
CA ILE A 134 -21.97 -2.50 8.20
C ILE A 134 -22.81 -1.76 7.17
N VAL A 135 -22.91 -0.44 7.31
CA VAL A 135 -23.69 0.41 6.40
C VAL A 135 -22.90 0.63 5.11
N VAL A 136 -23.58 0.75 3.97
CA VAL A 136 -23.02 1.16 2.69
C VAL A 136 -22.16 2.43 2.83
N GLY A 137 -21.04 2.50 2.09
CA GLY A 137 -20.10 3.61 2.17
C GLY A 137 -19.18 3.57 3.39
N SER A 138 -19.33 2.60 4.29
CA SER A 138 -18.42 2.46 5.43
C SER A 138 -17.01 2.10 4.95
N HIS A 139 -16.03 2.92 5.31
CA HIS A 139 -14.63 2.60 5.09
C HIS A 139 -14.19 1.51 6.08
N ILE A 140 -14.00 0.27 5.61
CA ILE A 140 -13.74 -0.89 6.47
C ILE A 140 -12.32 -1.47 6.36
N ALA A 141 -11.67 -1.25 5.23
CA ALA A 141 -10.30 -1.68 4.97
C ALA A 141 -9.50 -0.53 4.37
N GLN A 142 -8.20 -0.72 4.25
CA GLN A 142 -7.30 0.21 3.60
C GLN A 142 -6.27 -0.56 2.77
N LEU A 143 -5.88 0.01 1.64
CA LEU A 143 -4.77 -0.44 0.83
C LEU A 143 -3.51 0.31 1.25
N ILE A 144 -2.45 -0.42 1.57
CA ILE A 144 -1.11 0.11 1.87
C ILE A 144 -0.22 -0.20 0.66
N PRO A 145 0.01 0.77 -0.25
CA PRO A 145 0.79 0.54 -1.46
C PRO A 145 2.27 0.33 -1.14
N PHE A 146 2.93 -0.53 -1.89
CA PHE A 146 4.37 -0.77 -1.80
C PHE A 146 4.95 -1.23 -3.13
N GLN A 147 6.27 -1.09 -3.29
CA GLN A 147 6.98 -1.60 -4.46
C GLN A 147 7.32 -3.08 -4.24
N GLY A 148 6.76 -3.96 -5.07
CA GLY A 148 7.19 -5.36 -5.12
C GLY A 148 8.62 -5.49 -5.63
N ALA A 149 9.40 -6.39 -5.02
CA ALA A 149 10.79 -6.68 -5.39
C ALA A 149 10.97 -8.13 -5.88
N VAL A 150 9.90 -8.72 -6.42
CA VAL A 150 9.92 -10.08 -6.98
C VAL A 150 10.48 -10.02 -8.40
N PRO A 151 11.50 -10.83 -8.75
CA PRO A 151 12.00 -10.90 -10.12
C PRO A 151 10.89 -11.33 -11.08
N SER A 152 10.69 -10.60 -12.17
CA SER A 152 9.79 -11.01 -13.24
C SER A 152 10.45 -12.14 -14.04
N THR A 153 9.87 -13.34 -13.99
CA THR A 153 10.38 -14.54 -14.68
C THR A 153 9.51 -15.00 -15.84
N ALA A 154 8.33 -14.40 -16.02
CA ALA A 154 7.38 -14.76 -17.07
C ALA A 154 6.62 -13.51 -17.58
N ALA A 155 6.23 -13.53 -18.86
CA ALA A 155 5.43 -12.48 -19.51
C ALA A 155 3.92 -12.66 -19.30
N VAL A 156 3.50 -13.33 -18.22
CA VAL A 156 2.10 -13.64 -17.94
C VAL A 156 1.54 -12.59 -17.00
N GLU A 157 0.49 -11.90 -17.42
CA GLU A 157 -0.28 -11.00 -16.56
C GLU A 157 -1.29 -11.81 -15.73
N ARG A 158 -1.48 -11.40 -14.48
CA ARG A 158 -2.43 -12.03 -13.56
C ARG A 158 -3.89 -11.93 -14.03
N GLY A 159 -4.29 -10.78 -14.57
CA GLY A 159 -5.66 -10.53 -15.02
C GLY A 159 -6.69 -10.36 -13.89
N PRO A 160 -8.00 -10.57 -14.17
CA PRO A 160 -9.08 -10.22 -13.24
C PRO A 160 -9.42 -11.32 -12.22
N HIS A 161 -8.81 -12.50 -12.32
CA HIS A 161 -9.11 -13.61 -11.42
C HIS A 161 -8.54 -13.37 -10.00
N GLY A 162 -9.45 -13.31 -9.03
CA GLY A 162 -9.16 -12.95 -7.65
C GLY A 162 -8.46 -14.05 -6.85
N PHE A 163 -8.16 -13.74 -5.58
CA PHE A 163 -7.77 -14.73 -4.56
C PHE A 163 -6.55 -15.60 -4.89
N GLY A 164 -5.53 -15.03 -5.54
CA GLY A 164 -4.29 -15.73 -5.83
C GLY A 164 -4.37 -16.69 -7.02
N SER A 165 -5.42 -16.61 -7.83
CA SER A 165 -5.46 -17.28 -9.12
C SER A 165 -4.51 -16.59 -10.10
N THR A 166 -3.50 -17.32 -10.55
CA THR A 166 -2.79 -17.09 -11.82
C THR A 166 -3.33 -18.10 -12.80
N ASP A 167 -3.90 -17.66 -13.93
CA ASP A 167 -4.59 -18.48 -14.93
C ASP A 167 -3.93 -19.85 -15.17
N SER A 168 -4.41 -20.83 -14.42
CA SER A 168 -4.21 -22.25 -14.65
C SER A 168 -5.57 -22.87 -14.30
N PRO A 169 -6.19 -23.65 -15.21
CA PRO A 169 -7.56 -24.11 -15.06
C PRO A 169 -7.59 -25.17 -13.96
N THR A 170 -7.78 -24.72 -12.72
CA THR A 170 -8.17 -25.59 -11.62
C THR A 170 -9.46 -25.05 -11.02
N PRO A 171 -10.53 -25.85 -10.97
CA PRO A 171 -11.82 -25.38 -10.47
C PRO A 171 -11.68 -25.02 -8.99
N SER A 172 -12.05 -23.79 -8.63
CA SER A 172 -12.10 -23.35 -7.24
C SER A 172 -13.14 -24.18 -6.48
N PRO A 173 -12.83 -24.75 -5.30
CA PRO A 173 -13.78 -25.53 -4.51
C PRO A 173 -14.85 -24.68 -3.79
N PHE A 174 -14.81 -23.35 -3.93
CA PHE A 174 -15.74 -22.44 -3.27
C PHE A 174 -16.76 -21.87 -4.26
N PRO A 175 -18.07 -21.97 -3.98
CA PRO A 175 -19.09 -21.31 -4.79
C PRO A 175 -18.99 -19.79 -4.61
N ILE A 176 -18.72 -19.07 -5.71
CA ILE A 176 -18.94 -17.63 -5.78
C ILE A 176 -20.47 -17.43 -5.83
N LEU A 177 -21.06 -17.02 -4.72
CA LEU A 177 -22.48 -16.68 -4.67
C LEU A 177 -22.70 -15.35 -5.40
N GLY A 178 -23.01 -15.42 -6.68
CA GLY A 178 -23.16 -14.24 -7.53
C GLY A 178 -23.60 -14.54 -8.96
N LYS A 179 -24.63 -15.36 -9.14
CA LYS A 179 -25.42 -15.37 -10.38
C LYS A 179 -26.90 -15.47 -10.03
N ASN A 180 -27.52 -14.32 -9.80
CA ASN A 180 -28.95 -14.20 -9.92
C ASN A 180 -29.28 -14.21 -11.41
N HIS A 181 -29.65 -15.38 -11.92
CA HIS A 181 -30.48 -15.42 -13.12
C HIS A 181 -31.89 -14.97 -12.72
N SER A 182 -32.39 -13.95 -13.41
CA SER A 182 -33.83 -13.67 -13.53
C SER A 182 -34.21 -13.92 -15.00
N PRO A 183 -35.48 -14.27 -15.27
CA PRO A 183 -35.90 -15.23 -16.30
C PRO A 183 -35.70 -14.75 -17.74
#